data_AF-A0A3M9YWS3-F1
#
_entry.id   AF-A0A3M9YWS3-F1
#
_cell.length_a   1.000
_cell.length_b   1.000
_cell.length_c   1.000
_cell.angle_alpha   90.00
_cell.angle_beta   90.00
_cell.angle_gamma   90.00
#
_symmetry.space_group_name_H-M   'P 1'
#
loop_
_entity.id
_entity.type
_entity.pdbx_description
1 polymer ?
#
loop_
_entity_poly.entity_id
_entity_poly.type
_entity_poly.pdbx_seq_one_letter_code
_entity_poly.pdbx_strand_id
1 'polypeptide(L)'
;MAAITVQPITVNTIKSAFADISGNGVIYTITSEGSLKWYKYIGQNGDRTWAPGSGSVIPGTSGWQPFKSIFSGGNGVIYAIRTNGDLECYKDIKQDGSGEFLSGTIGVGWSQFKQVFSGGNGVIYAITSDGKLLWYRDKKQNGQQDWEYGTGKAIGNGWGNYKFVFPGGNGTIYAITVDGDLLWFNSKYRTKTARLVTARFVALRDSTAFYEGSQTQNEKCFWLCVHVS
;
A
#
# COMPACT_ATOMS: atom_id res chain seq x y z
N MET A 1 -6.76 38.01 -8.74
CA MET A 1 -6.61 36.55 -8.51
C MET A 1 -5.13 36.28 -8.29
N ALA A 2 -4.73 35.82 -7.09
CA ALA A 2 -3.33 35.47 -6.83
C ALA A 2 -3.03 34.13 -7.50
N ALA A 3 -1.99 34.07 -8.33
CA ALA A 3 -1.52 32.84 -8.92
C ALA A 3 -1.03 31.89 -7.82
N ILE A 4 -1.62 30.70 -7.75
CA ILE A 4 -1.15 29.63 -6.88
C ILE A 4 0.24 29.23 -7.41
N THR A 5 1.28 29.68 -6.72
CA THR A 5 2.65 29.31 -7.03
C THR A 5 2.85 27.89 -6.54
N VAL A 6 2.79 26.91 -7.44
CA VAL A 6 3.13 25.53 -7.13
C VAL A 6 4.66 25.49 -6.95
N GLN A 7 5.12 25.50 -5.70
CA GLN A 7 6.52 25.29 -5.39
C GLN A 7 6.91 23.88 -5.85
N PRO A 8 7.92 23.71 -6.72
CA PRO A 8 8.36 22.39 -7.15
C PRO A 8 8.81 21.58 -5.92
N ILE A 9 8.37 20.33 -5.85
CA ILE A 9 8.79 19.41 -4.78
C ILE A 9 10.28 19.13 -4.96
N THR A 10 11.12 19.64 -4.05
CA THR A 10 12.54 19.29 -4.02
C THR A 10 12.68 17.86 -3.51
N VAL A 11 12.89 16.92 -4.44
CA VAL A 11 12.96 15.47 -4.19
C VAL A 11 13.98 15.10 -3.10
N ASN A 12 15.05 15.90 -2.94
CA ASN A 12 16.12 15.70 -1.95
C ASN A 12 15.65 15.81 -0.49
N THR A 13 14.41 16.22 -0.24
CA THR A 13 13.83 16.34 1.11
C THR A 13 12.86 15.20 1.45
N ILE A 14 12.61 14.26 0.54
CA ILE A 14 11.66 13.15 0.74
C ILE A 14 12.44 11.85 0.92
N LYS A 15 12.29 11.22 2.09
CA LYS A 15 12.84 9.89 2.37
C LYS A 15 11.94 8.77 1.86
N SER A 16 10.63 8.96 1.94
CA SER A 16 9.64 7.94 1.54
C SER A 16 8.30 8.58 1.21
N ALA A 17 7.50 7.91 0.39
CA ALA A 17 6.14 8.31 0.07
C ALA A 17 5.24 7.08 -0.05
N PHE A 18 3.99 7.20 0.37
CA PHE A 18 2.96 6.18 0.18
C PHE A 18 1.59 6.82 0.05
N ALA A 19 0.76 6.27 -0.84
CA ALA A 19 -0.62 6.70 -1.03
C ALA A 19 -1.57 5.92 -0.11
N ASP A 20 -2.69 6.55 0.25
CA ASP A 20 -3.77 5.84 0.91
C ASP A 20 -4.43 4.86 -0.07
N ILE A 21 -4.42 3.57 0.29
CA ILE A 21 -4.88 2.51 -0.62
C ILE A 21 -6.41 2.46 -0.77
N SER A 22 -7.17 3.30 -0.07
CA SER A 22 -8.61 3.44 -0.30
C SER A 22 -8.93 4.20 -1.60
N GLY A 23 -7.93 4.86 -2.22
CA GLY A 23 -8.12 5.62 -3.45
C GLY A 23 -8.75 7.00 -3.23
N ASN A 24 -8.75 7.51 -2.01
CA ASN A 24 -9.30 8.83 -1.67
C ASN A 24 -8.40 10.02 -2.04
N GLY A 25 -7.31 9.78 -2.78
CA GLY A 25 -6.37 10.80 -3.25
C GLY A 25 -5.36 11.30 -2.21
N VAL A 26 -5.38 10.76 -0.99
CA VAL A 26 -4.44 11.15 0.07
C VAL A 26 -3.08 10.49 -0.14
N ILE A 27 -2.01 11.26 0.03
CA ILE A 27 -0.62 10.80 -0.05
C ILE A 27 0.13 11.35 1.15
N TYR A 28 0.92 10.50 1.77
CA TYR A 28 1.85 10.87 2.83
C TYR A 28 3.28 10.78 2.32
N THR A 29 4.10 11.75 2.71
CA THR A 29 5.55 11.66 2.50
C THR A 29 6.28 11.86 3.81
N ILE A 30 7.43 11.21 3.96
CA ILE A 30 8.29 11.37 5.13
C ILE A 30 9.48 12.21 4.71
N THR A 31 9.72 13.30 5.42
CA THR A 31 10.86 14.16 5.12
C THR A 31 12.18 13.52 5.54
N SER A 32 13.32 14.05 5.07
CA SER A 32 14.66 13.68 5.57
C SER A 32 14.79 13.83 7.09
N GLU A 33 14.07 14.76 7.69
CA GLU A 33 14.07 15.04 9.14
C GLU A 33 13.09 14.13 9.90
N GLY A 34 12.23 13.39 9.19
CA GLY A 34 11.30 12.43 9.81
C GLY A 34 9.94 12.99 10.16
N SER A 35 9.53 14.08 9.53
CA SER A 35 8.18 14.61 9.63
C SER A 35 7.27 14.01 8.57
N LEU A 36 5.99 13.81 8.87
CA LEU A 36 5.00 13.50 7.85
C LEU A 36 4.52 14.78 7.17
N LYS A 37 4.46 14.76 5.84
CA LYS A 37 3.70 15.73 5.05
C LYS A 37 2.46 15.07 4.49
N TRP A 38 1.39 15.84 4.41
CA TRP A 38 0.11 15.44 3.85
C TRP A 38 -0.11 16.11 2.49
N TYR A 39 -0.63 15.34 1.55
CA TYR A 39 -1.07 15.81 0.24
C TYR A 39 -2.42 15.20 -0.07
N LYS A 40 -3.29 15.92 -0.78
CA LYS A 40 -4.52 15.35 -1.31
C LYS A 40 -4.75 15.79 -2.74
N TYR A 41 -4.70 14.81 -3.62
CA TYR A 41 -5.06 14.98 -5.01
C TYR A 41 -6.59 15.10 -5.13
N ILE A 42 -7.06 16.17 -5.77
CA ILE A 42 -8.49 16.44 -6.02
C ILE A 42 -8.78 16.65 -7.51
N GLY A 43 -7.77 16.41 -8.33
CA GLY A 43 -7.82 16.56 -9.76
C GLY A 43 -8.53 15.42 -10.48
N GLN A 44 -8.62 15.54 -11.81
CA GLN A 44 -9.15 14.52 -12.71
C GLN A 44 -8.22 14.34 -13.90
N ASN A 45 -8.12 13.11 -14.39
CA ASN A 45 -7.39 12.77 -15.62
C ASN A 45 -5.91 13.23 -15.65
N GLY A 46 -5.24 13.27 -14.49
CA GLY A 46 -3.82 13.58 -14.38
C GLY A 46 -3.45 15.06 -14.43
N ASP A 47 -4.42 15.96 -14.22
CA ASP A 47 -4.13 17.37 -13.96
C ASP A 47 -3.35 17.54 -12.64
N ARG A 48 -2.87 18.75 -12.35
CA ARG A 48 -2.02 19.02 -11.17
C ARG A 48 -2.79 19.73 -10.06
N THR A 49 -4.00 19.27 -9.76
CA THR A 49 -4.91 19.94 -8.82
C THR A 49 -4.87 19.27 -7.44
N TRP A 50 -4.46 20.04 -6.44
CA TRP A 50 -4.24 19.59 -5.06
C TRP A 50 -5.10 20.37 -4.08
N ALA A 51 -5.56 19.72 -3.01
CA ALA A 51 -6.32 20.37 -1.96
C ALA A 51 -5.50 21.46 -1.26
N PRO A 52 -6.13 22.54 -0.77
CA PRO A 52 -5.46 23.52 0.08
C PRO A 52 -4.71 22.85 1.24
N GLY A 53 -3.50 23.32 1.53
CA GLY A 53 -2.64 22.74 2.55
C GLY A 53 -1.82 21.52 2.11
N SER A 54 -1.99 21.01 0.88
CA SER A 54 -1.14 19.93 0.35
C SER A 54 0.34 20.32 0.37
N GLY A 55 1.19 19.42 0.85
CA GLY A 55 2.62 19.62 1.05
C GLY A 55 3.02 20.16 2.42
N SER A 56 2.04 20.46 3.28
CA SER A 56 2.31 20.91 4.64
C SER A 56 2.77 19.75 5.52
N VAL A 57 3.70 20.05 6.44
CA VAL A 57 4.04 19.12 7.52
C VAL A 57 2.84 19.00 8.44
N ILE A 58 2.47 17.77 8.77
CA ILE A 58 1.42 17.48 9.73
C ILE A 58 1.98 17.79 11.13
N PRO A 59 1.34 18.67 11.93
CA PRO A 59 1.83 19.03 13.26
C PRO A 59 2.02 17.82 14.17
N GLY A 60 3.08 17.83 14.99
CA GLY A 60 3.36 16.78 15.97
C GLY A 60 3.90 15.46 15.40
N THR A 61 4.20 15.38 14.09
CA THR A 61 4.62 14.13 13.44
C THR A 61 6.14 13.94 13.31
N SER A 62 6.94 14.28 14.33
CA SER A 62 8.38 13.98 14.32
C SER A 62 8.68 12.50 14.58
N GLY A 63 9.81 11.99 14.09
CA GLY A 63 10.32 10.67 14.49
C GLY A 63 9.92 9.50 13.59
N TRP A 64 9.52 9.75 12.34
CA TRP A 64 9.19 8.70 11.35
C TRP A 64 10.42 8.11 10.62
N GLN A 65 11.63 8.48 11.03
CA GLN A 65 12.89 7.95 10.49
C GLN A 65 13.20 6.47 10.78
N PRO A 66 12.90 5.89 11.97
CA PRO A 66 13.43 4.60 12.41
C PRO A 66 12.57 3.40 12.00
N PHE A 67 11.63 3.58 11.06
CA PHE A 67 10.80 2.48 10.60
C PHE A 67 11.49 1.70 9.48
N LYS A 68 11.50 0.38 9.61
CA LYS A 68 11.91 -0.58 8.57
C LYS A 68 10.96 -0.57 7.37
N SER A 69 9.66 -0.42 7.63
CA SER A 69 8.61 -0.42 6.62
C SER A 69 7.44 0.44 7.09
N ILE A 70 6.81 1.16 6.18
CA ILE A 70 5.62 1.98 6.43
C ILE A 70 4.71 1.82 5.23
N PHE A 71 3.43 1.56 5.48
CA PHE A 71 2.45 1.32 4.43
C PHE A 71 1.05 1.72 4.87
N SER A 72 0.21 2.11 3.91
CA SER A 72 -1.20 2.42 4.19
C SER A 72 -1.99 1.14 4.44
N GLY A 73 -2.86 1.18 5.46
CA GLY A 73 -3.96 0.24 5.68
C GLY A 73 -5.27 0.63 4.99
N GLY A 74 -5.30 1.82 4.39
CA GLY A 74 -6.46 2.46 3.76
C GLY A 74 -7.28 3.29 4.75
N ASN A 75 -8.02 4.26 4.21
CA ASN A 75 -8.93 5.13 4.96
C ASN A 75 -8.24 5.85 6.13
N GLY A 76 -7.02 6.36 5.95
CA GLY A 76 -6.24 7.07 6.97
C GLY A 76 -5.49 6.16 7.94
N VAL A 77 -5.54 4.84 7.76
CA VAL A 77 -4.74 3.89 8.55
C VAL A 77 -3.33 3.83 7.99
N ILE A 78 -2.33 3.94 8.86
CA ILE A 78 -0.91 3.82 8.55
C ILE A 78 -0.32 2.77 9.48
N TYR A 79 0.28 1.74 8.89
CA TYR A 79 1.05 0.74 9.62
C TYR A 79 2.53 1.03 9.48
N ALA A 80 3.27 0.96 10.58
CA ALA A 80 4.70 1.22 10.61
C ALA A 80 5.41 0.14 11.42
N ILE A 81 6.45 -0.46 10.85
CA ILE A 81 7.25 -1.49 11.50
C ILE A 81 8.57 -0.86 11.93
N ARG A 82 8.81 -0.79 13.24
CA ARG A 82 10.09 -0.32 13.79
C ARG A 82 11.21 -1.33 13.52
N THR A 83 12.44 -0.85 13.52
CA THR A 83 13.63 -1.70 13.42
C THR A 83 13.73 -2.75 14.54
N ASN A 84 13.26 -2.43 15.75
CA ASN A 84 13.17 -3.36 16.87
C ASN A 84 12.07 -4.44 16.69
N GLY A 85 11.20 -4.30 15.69
CA GLY A 85 10.14 -5.26 15.37
C GLY A 85 8.75 -4.90 15.89
N ASP A 86 8.56 -3.76 16.54
CA ASP A 86 7.21 -3.31 16.90
C ASP A 86 6.41 -2.94 15.64
N LEU A 87 5.18 -3.43 15.54
CA LEU A 87 4.18 -2.97 14.57
C LEU A 87 3.30 -1.93 15.26
N GLU A 88 3.39 -0.71 14.77
CA GLU A 88 2.57 0.42 15.20
C GLU A 88 1.46 0.67 14.18
N CYS A 89 0.27 1.01 14.68
CA CYS A 89 -0.85 1.47 13.89
C CYS A 89 -1.13 2.93 14.26
N TYR A 90 -1.28 3.76 13.24
CA TYR A 90 -1.73 5.14 13.32
C TYR A 90 -3.00 5.30 12.51
N LYS A 91 -3.93 6.10 13.02
CA LYS A 91 -5.18 6.44 12.34
C LYS A 91 -5.30 7.94 12.25
N ASP A 92 -5.06 8.46 11.05
CA ASP A 92 -5.42 9.83 10.69
C ASP A 92 -6.94 9.91 10.54
N ILE A 93 -7.59 10.51 11.53
CA ILE A 93 -9.06 10.55 11.60
C ILE A 93 -9.63 11.47 10.53
N LYS A 94 -8.96 12.60 10.28
CA LYS A 94 -9.47 13.69 9.44
C LYS A 94 -8.93 13.64 8.02
N GLN A 95 -7.68 13.24 7.84
CA GLN A 95 -6.99 13.21 6.54
C GLN A 95 -7.07 14.56 5.81
N ASP A 96 -6.87 15.65 6.55
CA ASP A 96 -6.89 17.04 6.09
C ASP A 96 -5.58 17.79 6.39
N GLY A 97 -4.56 17.07 6.89
CA GLY A 97 -3.27 17.62 7.27
C GLY A 97 -3.19 18.22 8.68
N SER A 98 -4.28 18.20 9.47
CA SER A 98 -4.29 18.80 10.81
C SER A 98 -3.58 17.96 11.90
N GLY A 99 -3.41 16.65 11.69
CA GLY A 99 -2.59 15.79 12.55
C GLY A 99 -3.26 15.18 13.78
N GLU A 100 -4.56 14.91 13.72
CA GLU A 100 -5.25 14.18 14.79
C GLU A 100 -5.13 12.66 14.57
N PHE A 101 -4.23 12.02 15.31
CA PHE A 101 -3.98 10.58 15.23
C PHE A 101 -4.45 9.83 16.48
N LEU A 102 -5.12 8.70 16.27
CA LEU A 102 -5.10 7.61 17.24
C LEU A 102 -3.90 6.71 16.93
N SER A 103 -3.18 6.23 17.94
CA SER A 103 -2.01 5.39 17.69
C SER A 103 -1.70 4.41 18.82
N GLY A 104 -1.03 3.32 18.47
CA GLY A 104 -0.50 2.37 19.45
C GLY A 104 0.27 1.22 18.80
N THR A 105 1.10 0.56 19.60
CA THR A 105 1.76 -0.70 19.22
C THR A 105 0.74 -1.83 19.27
N ILE A 106 0.53 -2.50 18.14
CA ILE A 106 -0.45 -3.58 18.00
C ILE A 106 0.20 -4.95 17.83
N GLY A 107 1.52 -5.03 17.67
CA GLY A 107 2.24 -6.31 17.59
C GLY A 107 3.74 -6.16 17.75
N VAL A 108 4.43 -7.29 17.94
CA VAL A 108 5.89 -7.37 18.15
C VAL A 108 6.51 -8.41 17.22
N GLY A 109 7.82 -8.31 16.99
CA GLY A 109 8.58 -9.25 16.16
C GLY A 109 8.35 -9.12 14.65
N TRP A 110 7.75 -8.05 14.16
CA TRP A 110 7.45 -7.86 12.73
C TRP A 110 8.67 -7.56 11.86
N SER A 111 9.81 -7.21 12.47
CA SER A 111 11.08 -6.97 11.77
C SER A 111 11.65 -8.24 11.12
N GLN A 112 11.16 -9.43 11.48
CA GLN A 112 11.61 -10.69 10.88
C GLN A 112 11.05 -10.93 9.46
N PHE A 113 9.94 -10.29 9.10
CA PHE A 113 9.31 -10.51 7.80
C PHE A 113 10.12 -9.90 6.66
N LYS A 114 10.17 -10.62 5.53
CA LYS A 114 10.81 -10.17 4.28
C LYS A 114 10.04 -8.99 3.69
N GLN A 115 8.72 -9.06 3.73
CA GLN A 115 7.83 -8.02 3.23
C GLN A 115 6.51 -8.03 4.02
N VAL A 116 5.93 -6.85 4.23
CA VAL A 116 4.61 -6.68 4.85
C VAL A 116 3.84 -5.63 4.08
N PHE A 117 2.56 -5.88 3.82
CA PHE A 117 1.68 -4.96 3.10
C PHE A 117 0.22 -5.15 3.51
N SER A 118 -0.62 -4.13 3.34
CA SER A 118 -2.04 -4.22 3.68
C SER A 118 -2.90 -4.67 2.50
N GLY A 119 -3.88 -5.52 2.77
CA GLY A 119 -4.98 -5.84 1.85
C GLY A 119 -6.18 -4.87 1.92
N GLY A 120 -6.09 -3.84 2.76
CA GLY A 120 -7.21 -2.96 3.15
C GLY A 120 -8.08 -3.56 4.25
N ASN A 121 -8.95 -2.73 4.85
CA ASN A 121 -9.94 -3.14 5.86
C ASN A 121 -9.35 -3.94 7.04
N GLY A 122 -8.20 -3.50 7.53
CA GLY A 122 -7.48 -4.10 8.65
C GLY A 122 -6.68 -5.35 8.32
N VAL A 123 -6.69 -5.80 7.06
CA VAL A 123 -5.94 -6.99 6.66
C VAL A 123 -4.49 -6.64 6.36
N ILE A 124 -3.59 -7.45 6.91
CA ILE A 124 -2.15 -7.32 6.76
C ILE A 124 -1.60 -8.68 6.31
N TYR A 125 -0.81 -8.67 5.25
CA TYR A 125 -0.08 -9.83 4.76
C TYR A 125 1.38 -9.69 5.12
N ALA A 126 1.99 -10.78 5.55
CA ALA A 126 3.42 -10.84 5.84
C ALA A 126 4.06 -12.03 5.12
N ILE A 127 5.17 -11.78 4.43
CA ILE A 127 5.96 -12.83 3.77
C ILE A 127 7.13 -13.17 4.69
N THR A 128 7.20 -14.43 5.11
CA THR A 128 8.30 -14.95 5.93
C THR A 128 9.55 -15.18 5.08
N SER A 129 10.70 -15.33 5.73
CA SER A 129 11.97 -15.65 5.06
C SER A 129 11.94 -16.99 4.32
N ASP A 130 11.18 -17.97 4.83
CA ASP A 130 10.93 -19.27 4.17
C ASP A 130 9.80 -19.22 3.12
N GLY A 131 9.31 -18.03 2.79
CA GLY A 131 8.40 -17.81 1.66
C GLY A 131 6.93 -18.19 1.92
N LYS A 132 6.50 -18.30 3.17
CA LYS A 132 5.08 -18.40 3.53
C LYS A 132 4.42 -17.03 3.46
N LEU A 133 3.19 -16.98 2.98
CA LEU A 133 2.32 -15.82 3.13
C LEU A 133 1.45 -16.02 4.36
N LEU A 134 1.65 -15.19 5.36
CA LEU A 134 0.83 -15.15 6.56
C LEU A 134 -0.26 -14.10 6.41
N TRP A 135 -1.40 -14.37 7.03
CA TRP A 135 -2.54 -13.47 7.08
C TRP A 135 -2.79 -12.97 8.49
N TYR A 136 -2.96 -11.67 8.62
CA TYR A 136 -3.34 -11.01 9.86
C TYR A 136 -4.53 -10.08 9.64
N ARG A 137 -5.30 -9.82 10.71
CA ARG A 137 -6.36 -8.81 10.68
C ARG A 137 -6.49 -8.05 11.99
N ASP A 138 -6.20 -6.77 11.91
CA ASP A 138 -6.47 -5.78 12.96
C ASP A 138 -7.92 -5.30 12.81
N LYS A 139 -8.77 -5.59 13.81
CA LYS A 139 -10.19 -5.23 13.73
C LYS A 139 -10.44 -3.77 14.03
N LYS A 140 -9.57 -3.12 14.81
CA LYS A 140 -9.80 -1.78 15.36
C LYS A 140 -9.22 -0.69 14.48
N GLN A 141 -8.06 -0.93 13.86
CA GLN A 141 -7.45 -0.01 12.89
C GLN A 141 -7.24 1.41 13.46
N ASN A 142 -6.98 1.50 14.76
CA ASN A 142 -6.88 2.77 15.48
C ASN A 142 -5.76 2.78 16.53
N GLY A 143 -4.85 1.81 16.50
CA GLY A 143 -3.79 1.66 17.49
C GLY A 143 -4.15 0.79 18.70
N GLN A 144 -5.41 0.43 18.89
CA GLN A 144 -5.81 -0.54 19.91
C GLN A 144 -5.55 -1.97 19.42
N GLN A 145 -4.88 -2.77 20.25
CA GLN A 145 -4.62 -4.17 19.94
C GLN A 145 -5.91 -5.01 20.05
N ASP A 146 -6.44 -5.43 18.90
CA ASP A 146 -7.58 -6.35 18.83
C ASP A 146 -7.54 -7.16 17.53
N TRP A 147 -6.77 -8.24 17.55
CA TRP A 147 -6.60 -9.12 16.39
C TRP A 147 -7.81 -10.03 16.18
N GLU A 148 -8.11 -10.31 14.92
CA GLU A 148 -9.07 -11.35 14.54
C GLU A 148 -8.61 -12.74 14.99
N TYR A 149 -9.56 -13.61 15.30
CA TYR A 149 -9.26 -15.00 15.61
C TYR A 149 -8.58 -15.70 14.41
N GLY A 150 -7.52 -16.45 14.67
CA GLY A 150 -6.77 -17.17 13.63
C GLY A 150 -5.82 -16.29 12.81
N THR A 151 -5.53 -15.07 13.28
CA THR A 151 -4.43 -14.22 12.77
C THR A 151 -3.08 -14.96 12.82
N GLY A 152 -2.15 -14.63 11.92
CA GLY A 152 -0.83 -15.26 11.83
C GLY A 152 -0.79 -16.61 11.12
N LYS A 153 -1.92 -17.07 10.55
CA LYS A 153 -1.97 -18.33 9.81
C LYS A 153 -1.30 -18.20 8.45
N ALA A 154 -0.53 -19.22 8.07
CA ALA A 154 -0.04 -19.37 6.69
C ALA A 154 -1.20 -19.71 5.74
N ILE A 155 -1.34 -18.90 4.70
CA ILE A 155 -2.40 -19.01 3.67
C ILE A 155 -1.84 -19.28 2.27
N GLY A 156 -0.52 -19.33 2.13
CA GLY A 156 0.18 -19.71 0.91
C GLY A 156 1.66 -19.96 1.15
N ASN A 157 2.31 -20.60 0.19
CA ASN A 157 3.75 -20.92 0.20
C ASN A 157 4.40 -20.44 -1.11
N GLY A 158 5.73 -20.38 -1.15
CA GLY A 158 6.50 -19.99 -2.35
C GLY A 158 6.49 -18.49 -2.68
N TRP A 159 5.95 -17.65 -1.78
CA TRP A 159 5.85 -16.20 -2.00
C TRP A 159 7.21 -15.49 -1.99
N GLY A 160 8.22 -16.13 -1.41
CA GLY A 160 9.60 -15.66 -1.45
C GLY A 160 10.21 -15.64 -2.86
N ASN A 161 9.61 -16.38 -3.82
CA ASN A 161 10.12 -16.58 -5.18
C ASN A 161 9.61 -15.53 -6.18
N TYR A 162 8.65 -14.67 -5.81
CA TYR A 162 8.20 -13.59 -6.67
C TYR A 162 9.18 -12.42 -6.62
N LYS A 163 9.37 -11.76 -7.77
CA LYS A 163 10.20 -10.55 -7.89
C LYS A 163 9.56 -9.38 -7.15
N PHE A 164 8.24 -9.24 -7.31
CA PHE A 164 7.44 -8.23 -6.59
C PHE A 164 6.14 -8.86 -6.11
N VAL A 165 5.66 -8.40 -4.95
CA VAL A 165 4.32 -8.71 -4.43
C VAL A 165 3.73 -7.40 -3.94
N PHE A 166 2.48 -7.09 -4.30
CA PHE A 166 1.85 -5.84 -3.90
C PHE A 166 0.33 -5.96 -3.83
N PRO A 167 -0.34 -5.14 -3.00
CA PRO A 167 -1.78 -5.22 -2.84
C PRO A 167 -2.52 -4.66 -4.05
N GLY A 168 -3.64 -5.31 -4.39
CA GLY A 168 -4.65 -4.80 -5.32
C GLY A 168 -5.89 -4.23 -4.62
N GLY A 169 -5.92 -4.24 -3.27
CA GLY A 169 -7.10 -3.90 -2.47
C GLY A 169 -8.14 -5.02 -2.40
N ASN A 170 -9.03 -4.94 -1.41
CA ASN A 170 -10.14 -5.88 -1.20
C ASN A 170 -9.71 -7.37 -1.17
N GLY A 171 -8.56 -7.66 -0.57
CA GLY A 171 -7.99 -9.02 -0.50
C GLY A 171 -7.36 -9.54 -1.79
N THR A 172 -7.21 -8.68 -2.82
CA THR A 172 -6.45 -8.98 -4.02
C THR A 172 -4.96 -8.75 -3.79
N ILE A 173 -4.14 -9.69 -4.26
CA ILE A 173 -2.68 -9.62 -4.21
C ILE A 173 -2.16 -9.85 -5.62
N TYR A 174 -1.31 -8.95 -6.08
CA TYR A 174 -0.57 -9.11 -7.33
C TYR A 174 0.84 -9.58 -7.04
N ALA A 175 1.37 -10.39 -7.94
CA ALA A 175 2.77 -10.79 -7.90
C ALA A 175 3.37 -10.77 -9.31
N ILE A 176 4.64 -10.38 -9.40
CA ILE A 176 5.43 -10.44 -10.63
C ILE A 176 6.40 -11.60 -10.50
N THR A 177 6.36 -12.53 -11.45
CA THR A 177 7.29 -13.67 -11.49
C THR A 177 8.71 -13.20 -11.81
N VAL A 178 9.70 -14.08 -11.60
CA VAL A 178 11.08 -13.79 -12.00
C VAL A 178 11.19 -13.54 -13.52
N ASP A 179 10.31 -14.18 -14.30
CA ASP A 179 10.26 -14.07 -15.75
C ASP A 179 9.52 -12.82 -16.23
N GLY A 180 8.81 -12.13 -15.33
CA GLY A 180 8.12 -10.86 -15.59
C GLY A 180 6.60 -10.97 -15.75
N ASP A 181 6.01 -12.15 -15.58
CA ASP A 181 4.55 -12.33 -15.70
C ASP A 181 3.83 -11.71 -14.51
N LEU A 182 2.70 -11.04 -14.78
CA LEU A 182 1.80 -10.53 -13.75
C LEU A 182 0.76 -11.61 -13.40
N LEU A 183 0.76 -12.01 -12.14
CA LEU A 183 -0.23 -12.90 -11.55
C LEU A 183 -1.11 -12.11 -10.57
N TRP A 184 -2.36 -12.55 -10.42
CA TRP A 184 -3.21 -12.10 -9.33
C TRP A 184 -3.76 -13.26 -8.51
N PHE A 185 -3.99 -12.96 -7.25
CA PHE A 185 -4.55 -13.86 -6.26
C PHE A 185 -5.64 -13.17 -5.46
N ASN A 186 -6.63 -13.94 -5.02
CA ASN A 186 -7.65 -13.45 -4.10
C ASN A 186 -7.65 -14.27 -2.81
N SER A 187 -7.48 -13.55 -1.70
CA SER A 187 -7.70 -14.06 -0.37
C SER A 187 -9.17 -13.85 -0.01
N LYS A 188 -10.00 -14.88 -0.16
CA LYS A 188 -11.41 -14.80 0.25
C LYS A 188 -11.56 -15.13 1.74
N TYR A 189 -12.29 -14.29 2.46
CA TYR A 189 -12.66 -14.48 3.87
C TYR A 189 -13.87 -15.40 4.03
N ARG A 190 -13.83 -16.63 3.49
CA ARG A 190 -15.07 -17.42 3.43
C ARG A 190 -15.52 -18.00 4.78
N THR A 191 -14.66 -18.20 5.78
CA THR A 191 -15.07 -18.93 7.01
C THR A 191 -14.11 -18.74 8.20
N LYS A 192 -13.92 -17.52 8.72
CA LYS A 192 -12.98 -17.23 9.85
C LYS A 192 -11.56 -17.81 9.64
N THR A 193 -11.21 -18.07 8.39
CA THR A 193 -9.96 -18.66 7.92
C THR A 193 -9.71 -18.06 6.54
N ALA A 194 -8.56 -17.40 6.38
CA ALA A 194 -8.12 -16.95 5.07
C ALA A 194 -7.59 -18.16 4.28
N ARG A 195 -7.95 -18.21 2.99
CA ARG A 195 -7.46 -19.18 2.01
C ARG A 195 -7.22 -18.45 0.70
N LEU A 196 -6.10 -18.75 0.05
CA LEU A 196 -5.86 -18.33 -1.32
C LEU A 196 -6.72 -19.15 -2.27
N VAL A 197 -7.57 -18.48 -3.06
CA VAL A 197 -8.58 -19.20 -3.85
C VAL A 197 -8.14 -19.40 -5.29
N THR A 198 -7.21 -18.62 -5.84
CA THR A 198 -6.80 -18.79 -7.25
C THR A 198 -5.49 -18.05 -7.58
N ALA A 199 -4.63 -18.66 -8.40
CA ALA A 199 -3.63 -17.97 -9.22
C ALA A 199 -4.21 -17.86 -10.65
N ARG A 200 -4.30 -16.65 -11.19
CA ARG A 200 -4.69 -16.43 -12.60
C ARG A 200 -3.68 -15.48 -13.23
N PHE A 201 -3.24 -15.83 -14.42
CA PHE A 201 -2.38 -14.97 -15.24
C PHE A 201 -3.15 -13.72 -15.68
N VAL A 202 -2.51 -12.56 -15.58
CA VAL A 202 -3.07 -11.26 -15.99
C VAL A 202 -2.52 -10.84 -17.36
N ALA A 203 -1.24 -11.08 -17.64
CA ALA A 203 -0.58 -10.72 -18.92
C ALA A 203 0.72 -11.51 -19.15
N LEU A 204 1.09 -11.71 -20.43
CA LEU A 204 2.34 -12.33 -20.89
C LEU A 204 3.38 -11.27 -21.32
N ARG A 205 4.66 -11.63 -21.26
CA ARG A 205 5.81 -10.78 -21.61
C ARG A 205 5.95 -10.43 -23.09
N ASP A 206 5.42 -11.23 -24.01
CA ASP A 206 5.52 -10.98 -25.45
C ASP A 206 4.12 -10.94 -26.09
N SER A 207 3.66 -9.74 -26.45
CA SER A 207 2.52 -9.58 -27.36
C SER A 207 3.02 -9.56 -28.81
N THR A 208 3.52 -10.70 -29.29
CA THR A 208 3.57 -10.96 -30.75
C THR A 208 2.45 -11.91 -31.17
N ALA A 209 1.28 -11.80 -30.54
CA ALA A 209 0.09 -12.53 -30.93
C ALA A 209 -0.84 -11.62 -31.75
N PHE A 210 -0.69 -11.73 -33.07
CA PHE A 210 -1.68 -11.49 -34.13
C PHE A 210 -2.47 -10.17 -34.12
N TYR A 211 -2.03 -9.24 -34.99
CA TYR A 211 -2.96 -8.40 -35.74
C TYR A 211 -3.68 -9.27 -36.76
N GLU A 212 -4.95 -9.59 -36.53
CA GLU A 212 -5.94 -9.80 -37.59
C GLU A 212 -7.28 -9.19 -37.14
N GLY A 213 -7.91 -8.44 -38.05
CA GLY A 213 -8.83 -7.36 -37.73
C GLY A 213 -10.25 -7.76 -37.33
N SER A 214 -10.94 -6.85 -36.66
CA SER A 214 -11.98 -6.03 -37.30
C SER A 214 -12.42 -4.93 -36.34
N GLN A 215 -12.63 -3.74 -36.89
CA GLN A 215 -13.12 -2.60 -36.14
C GLN A 215 -14.59 -2.79 -35.78
N THR A 216 -14.90 -2.79 -34.48
CA THR A 216 -16.16 -2.24 -33.97
C THR A 216 -15.90 -1.52 -32.65
N GLN A 217 -16.52 -0.35 -32.55
CA GLN A 217 -16.28 0.71 -31.58
C GLN A 217 -16.56 0.30 -30.12
N ASN A 218 -15.87 1.02 -29.21
CA ASN A 218 -16.07 1.09 -27.76
C ASN A 218 -15.43 -0.03 -26.93
N GLU A 219 -14.12 0.06 -26.74
CA GLU A 219 -13.43 -0.13 -25.45
C GLU A 219 -11.93 0.08 -25.66
N LYS A 220 -11.43 1.30 -25.40
CA LYS A 220 -9.97 1.52 -25.33
C LYS A 220 -9.51 1.12 -23.93
N CYS A 221 -9.14 -0.14 -23.75
CA CYS A 221 -8.29 -0.55 -22.63
C CYS A 221 -6.92 0.10 -22.80
N PHE A 222 -6.65 1.16 -22.04
CA PHE A 222 -5.31 1.72 -21.93
C PHE A 222 -4.47 0.81 -21.04
N TRP A 223 -3.49 0.13 -21.63
CA TRP A 223 -2.48 -0.63 -20.90
C TRP A 223 -1.34 0.31 -20.49
N LEU A 224 -1.05 0.39 -19.19
CA LEU A 224 0.15 1.06 -18.69
C LEU A 224 1.35 0.13 -18.88
N CYS A 225 2.16 0.39 -19.91
CA CYS A 225 3.46 -0.25 -20.07
C CYS A 225 4.43 0.39 -19.06
N VAL A 226 4.81 -0.35 -18.02
CA VAL A 226 5.92 0.08 -17.15
C VAL A 226 7.21 -0.49 -17.74
N HIS A 227 7.93 0.33 -18.50
CA HIS A 227 9.31 0.05 -18.87
C HIS A 227 10.16 0.17 -17.59
N VAL A 228 10.76 -0.94 -17.16
CA VAL A 228 11.83 -0.90 -16.15
C VAL A 228 13.12 -1.15 -16.91
N SER A 229 13.85 -0.07 -17.21
CA SER A 229 15.24 -0.11 -17.69
C SER A 229 16.18 -0.58 -16.58
#